data_AF-C1H3Z7-F1
#
_entry.id   AF-C1H3Z7-F1
#
_cell.length_a   1.000
_cell.length_b   1.000
_cell.length_c   1.000
_cell.angle_alpha   90.00
_cell.angle_beta   90.00
_cell.angle_gamma   90.00
#
_symmetry.space_group_name_H-M   'P 1'
#
loop_
_entity.id
_entity.type
_entity.pdbx_description
1 polymer ?
#
loop_
_entity_poly.entity_id
_entity_poly.type
_entity_poly.pdbx_seq_one_letter_code
_entity_poly.pdbx_strand_id
1 'polypeptide(L)'
;MDAPKAFMLENASILLQVAGNRLPANVSSLQERMPQVEKSHLLHTESDVIRASIQYLLHPINVATSRLVPSSGRLFCRGEAREGGGCRTDLRWIYWNGSGWTNIAVLEFKNSRVLRWSDFKDAVSDQNNAKAMVDSAYGTHPHYTHFTNNAVWLSKQARKYAQNTGAPDVAIFDWDKMFIFNFYGMAEHLQNPVLAKGIWFEEGNSSQQGHTFRMILFGFLVRALQRQGIIT
;
A
#
# COMPACT_ATOMS: atom_id res chain seq x y z
N MET A 1 -16.34 2.87 -9.19
CA MET A 1 -15.63 1.62 -8.90
C MET A 1 -16.12 1.09 -7.58
N ASP A 2 -16.39 -0.22 -7.55
CA ASP A 2 -16.89 -0.88 -6.34
C ASP A 2 -15.73 -1.30 -5.44
N ALA A 3 -16.00 -1.38 -4.14
CA ALA A 3 -15.06 -1.95 -3.20
C ALA A 3 -14.83 -3.42 -3.57
N PRO A 4 -13.65 -4.00 -3.26
CA PRO A 4 -13.54 -5.45 -3.15
C PRO A 4 -14.57 -5.94 -2.14
N LYS A 5 -15.13 -7.13 -2.37
CA LYS A 5 -16.16 -7.74 -1.54
C LYS A 5 -15.58 -8.18 -0.20
N ALA A 6 -14.38 -8.72 -0.26
CA ALA A 6 -13.58 -9.21 0.85
C ALA A 6 -12.09 -9.18 0.45
N PHE A 7 -11.21 -9.52 1.39
CA PHE A 7 -9.79 -9.65 1.13
C PHE A 7 -9.17 -10.78 1.96
N MET A 8 -8.04 -11.29 1.48
CA MET A 8 -7.21 -12.23 2.24
C MET A 8 -6.15 -11.47 3.02
N LEU A 9 -6.16 -11.62 4.36
CA LEU A 9 -5.18 -10.98 5.22
C LEU A 9 -3.81 -11.67 5.10
N GLU A 10 -2.79 -10.92 4.70
CA GLU A 10 -1.39 -11.34 4.70
C GLU A 10 -0.67 -10.78 5.93
N ASN A 11 0.33 -11.52 6.43
CA ASN A 11 1.19 -11.03 7.49
C ASN A 11 2.21 -10.03 6.91
N ALA A 12 2.42 -8.91 7.62
CA ALA A 12 3.42 -7.92 7.30
C ALA A 12 4.85 -8.49 7.19
N SER A 13 5.14 -9.61 7.86
CA SER A 13 6.42 -10.33 7.79
C SER A 13 6.84 -10.72 6.37
N ILE A 14 5.88 -10.93 5.46
CA ILE A 14 6.17 -11.23 4.04
C ILE A 14 6.94 -10.07 3.40
N LEU A 15 6.53 -8.82 3.66
CA LEU A 15 7.22 -7.64 3.13
C LEU A 15 8.59 -7.46 3.76
N LEU A 16 8.73 -7.81 5.04
CA LEU A 16 10.00 -7.72 5.75
C LEU A 16 11.01 -8.75 5.26
N GLN A 17 10.56 -9.96 4.94
CA GLN A 17 11.41 -10.98 4.36
C GLN A 17 11.93 -10.52 2.99
N VAL A 18 11.05 -9.97 2.15
CA VAL A 18 11.42 -9.45 0.83
C VAL A 18 12.35 -8.23 0.96
N ALA A 19 12.09 -7.34 1.93
CA ALA A 19 12.96 -6.21 2.26
C ALA A 19 14.35 -6.65 2.74
N GLY A 20 14.41 -7.59 3.69
CA GLY A 20 15.65 -8.06 4.31
C GLY A 20 16.62 -8.67 3.31
N ASN A 21 16.09 -9.43 2.33
CA ASN A 21 16.87 -10.01 1.24
C ASN A 21 17.50 -8.96 0.30
N ARG A 22 17.03 -7.71 0.35
CA ARG A 22 17.43 -6.62 -0.54
C ARG A 22 17.90 -5.38 0.22
N LEU A 23 18.11 -5.47 1.53
CA LEU A 23 18.52 -4.32 2.33
C LEU A 23 19.93 -3.87 1.89
N PRO A 24 20.09 -2.63 1.39
CA PRO A 24 21.43 -2.16 1.01
C PRO A 24 22.31 -2.02 2.25
N ALA A 25 23.62 -2.22 2.09
CA ALA A 25 24.57 -1.97 3.17
C ALA A 25 24.46 -0.51 3.67
N ASN A 26 24.63 -0.33 4.98
CA ASN A 26 24.66 0.97 5.66
C ASN A 26 23.35 1.78 5.58
N VAL A 27 22.18 1.12 5.50
CA VAL A 27 20.87 1.82 5.55
C VAL A 27 20.16 1.54 6.87
N SER A 28 20.78 1.97 7.98
CA SER A 28 20.17 1.89 9.33
C SER A 28 18.89 2.70 9.45
N SER A 29 18.77 3.77 8.67
CA SER A 29 17.61 4.67 8.67
C SER A 29 16.30 3.95 8.32
N LEU A 30 16.32 2.81 7.61
CA LEU A 30 15.10 2.03 7.36
C LEU A 30 14.60 1.33 8.63
N GLN A 31 15.47 1.01 9.58
CA GLN A 31 15.13 0.32 10.83
C GLN A 31 14.75 1.28 11.96
N GLU A 32 14.89 2.58 11.73
CA GLU A 32 14.45 3.62 12.66
C GLU A 32 12.95 3.86 12.55
N ARG A 33 12.30 4.06 13.72
CA ARG A 33 10.88 4.38 13.80
C ARG A 33 10.60 5.77 13.26
N MET A 34 9.36 5.98 12.82
CA MET A 34 8.86 7.31 12.54
C MET A 34 8.82 8.15 13.83
N PRO A 35 9.09 9.47 13.76
CA PRO A 35 8.90 10.35 14.91
C PRO A 35 7.49 10.23 15.47
N GLN A 36 7.36 10.15 16.79
CA GLN A 36 6.05 10.20 17.44
C GLN A 36 5.49 11.62 17.33
N VAL A 37 4.16 11.75 17.26
CA VAL A 37 3.52 13.07 17.23
C VAL A 37 3.67 13.71 18.61
N GLU A 38 4.64 14.62 18.73
CA GLU A 38 4.85 15.40 19.93
C GLU A 38 3.73 16.42 20.14
N LYS A 39 3.45 16.80 21.39
CA LYS A 39 2.40 17.80 21.71
C LYS A 39 2.59 19.15 21.01
N SER A 40 3.82 19.48 20.63
CA SER A 40 4.18 20.69 19.90
C SER A 40 3.88 20.62 18.40
N HIS A 41 3.64 19.43 17.86
CA HIS A 41 3.39 19.19 16.44
C HIS A 41 1.95 18.76 16.24
N LEU A 42 1.21 19.54 15.45
CA LEU A 42 -0.17 19.22 15.10
C LEU A 42 -0.22 18.70 13.65
N LEU A 43 -0.54 17.41 13.50
CA LEU A 43 -0.92 16.84 12.20
C LEU A 43 -2.44 16.95 12.04
N HIS A 44 -2.91 18.12 11.62
CA HIS A 44 -4.35 18.40 11.53
C HIS A 44 -4.95 17.97 10.20
N THR A 45 -4.18 18.09 9.13
CA THR A 45 -4.65 17.91 7.76
C THR A 45 -3.89 16.80 7.03
N GLU A 46 -4.46 16.29 5.93
CA GLU A 46 -3.77 15.37 5.03
C GLU A 46 -2.45 15.96 4.49
N SER A 47 -2.41 17.29 4.25
CA SER A 47 -1.19 17.99 3.83
C SER A 47 -0.09 17.98 4.90
N ASP A 48 -0.44 18.02 6.19
CA ASP A 48 0.54 17.89 7.28
C ASP A 48 1.17 16.49 7.28
N VAL A 49 0.35 15.46 7.10
CA VAL A 49 0.81 14.07 7.00
C VAL A 49 1.71 13.88 5.77
N ILE A 50 1.34 14.42 4.61
CA ILE A 50 2.15 14.36 3.38
C ILE A 50 3.52 15.00 3.61
N ARG A 51 3.54 16.24 4.11
CA ARG A 51 4.78 17.00 4.34
C ARG A 51 5.72 16.29 5.30
N ALA A 52 5.20 15.79 6.43
CA ALA A 52 5.98 15.03 7.38
C ALA A 52 6.48 13.70 6.78
N SER A 53 5.62 13.01 6.01
CA SER A 53 5.94 11.73 5.39
C SER A 53 7.03 11.86 4.31
N ILE A 54 7.05 12.94 3.53
CA ILE A 54 8.12 13.18 2.54
C ILE A 54 9.50 13.17 3.19
N GLN A 55 9.64 13.84 4.34
CA GLN A 55 10.93 13.92 5.04
C GLN A 55 11.24 12.65 5.82
N TYR A 56 10.31 12.18 6.65
CA TYR A 56 10.60 11.14 7.63
C TYR A 56 10.35 9.73 7.12
N LEU A 57 9.41 9.52 6.18
CA LEU A 57 9.08 8.20 5.66
C LEU A 57 9.79 7.94 4.34
N LEU A 58 9.62 8.84 3.36
CA LEU A 58 9.92 8.55 1.95
C LEU A 58 11.39 8.70 1.58
N HIS A 59 12.10 9.70 2.13
CA HIS A 59 13.47 9.95 1.71
C HIS A 59 14.40 8.73 1.91
N PRO A 60 14.45 8.08 3.09
CA PRO A 60 15.27 6.87 3.29
C PRO A 60 14.90 5.74 2.33
N ILE A 61 13.61 5.56 2.06
CA ILE A 61 13.10 4.50 1.19
C ILE A 61 13.50 4.77 -0.26
N ASN A 62 13.30 5.99 -0.75
CA ASN A 62 13.64 6.36 -2.12
C ASN A 62 15.15 6.18 -2.39
N VAL A 63 16.01 6.55 -1.43
CA VAL A 63 17.46 6.33 -1.53
C VAL A 63 17.80 4.84 -1.54
N ALA A 64 17.14 4.02 -0.72
CA ALA A 64 17.38 2.58 -0.69
C ALA A 64 16.90 1.89 -1.98
N THR A 65 15.67 2.18 -2.42
CA THR A 65 15.07 1.57 -3.60
C THR A 65 15.77 2.00 -4.89
N SER A 66 16.27 3.25 -4.98
CA SER A 66 17.04 3.70 -6.16
C SER A 66 18.34 2.92 -6.36
N ARG A 67 18.90 2.30 -5.31
CA ARG A 67 20.09 1.44 -5.40
C ARG A 67 19.78 0.04 -5.92
N LEU A 68 18.50 -0.36 -5.94
CA LEU A 68 18.09 -1.69 -6.39
C LEU A 68 17.81 -1.75 -7.88
N VAL A 69 17.38 -0.65 -8.48
CA VAL A 69 17.02 -0.63 -9.90
C VAL A 69 18.27 -0.69 -10.78
N PRO A 70 18.18 -1.33 -11.97
CA PRO A 70 19.29 -1.38 -12.91
C PRO A 70 19.79 0.03 -13.29
N SER A 71 21.10 0.17 -13.52
CA SER A 71 21.71 1.46 -13.89
C SER A 71 21.22 2.01 -15.23
N SER A 72 20.68 1.16 -16.10
CA SER A 72 20.02 1.55 -17.36
C SER A 72 18.65 2.20 -17.15
N GLY A 73 18.06 2.05 -15.97
CA GLY A 73 16.77 2.61 -15.63
C GLY A 73 16.81 3.60 -14.48
N ARG A 74 15.67 4.24 -14.24
CA ARG A 74 15.50 5.22 -13.16
C ARG A 74 14.14 5.04 -12.51
N LEU A 75 14.12 5.01 -11.19
CA LEU A 75 12.89 5.04 -10.40
C LEU A 75 12.59 6.46 -9.95
N PHE A 76 11.39 6.94 -10.21
CA PHE A 76 10.92 8.26 -9.82
C PHE A 76 9.77 8.13 -8.84
N CYS A 77 9.80 8.89 -7.75
CA CYS A 77 8.66 9.11 -6.87
C CYS A 77 8.02 10.44 -7.29
N ARG A 78 6.81 10.39 -7.85
CA ARG A 78 6.09 11.59 -8.34
C ARG A 78 4.83 11.83 -7.53
N GLY A 79 4.61 13.09 -7.13
CA GLY A 79 3.32 13.56 -6.64
C GLY A 79 2.41 14.07 -7.76
N GLU A 80 1.12 14.20 -7.45
CA GLU A 80 0.06 14.91 -8.20
C GLU A 80 0.18 14.97 -9.75
N ALA A 81 0.55 13.86 -10.41
CA ALA A 81 0.72 13.85 -11.85
C ALA A 81 -0.62 13.58 -12.57
N ARG A 82 -1.29 14.64 -13.06
CA ARG A 82 -2.40 14.55 -14.03
C ARG A 82 -1.86 14.34 -15.46
N GLU A 83 -1.22 13.22 -15.75
CA GLU A 83 -0.97 12.87 -17.15
C GLU A 83 -2.22 12.18 -17.72
N GLY A 84 -2.82 12.78 -18.76
CA GLY A 84 -3.77 12.10 -19.66
C GLY A 84 -5.16 11.77 -19.11
N GLY A 85 -5.70 12.53 -18.14
CA GLY A 85 -7.01 12.22 -17.55
C GLY A 85 -6.97 11.02 -16.58
N GLY A 86 -5.78 10.55 -16.23
CA GLY A 86 -5.56 9.54 -15.20
C GLY A 86 -6.06 9.99 -13.82
N CYS A 87 -6.23 9.01 -12.92
CA CYS A 87 -6.62 9.28 -11.54
C CYS A 87 -5.50 10.04 -10.82
N ARG A 88 -5.83 11.13 -10.11
CA ARG A 88 -4.87 11.82 -9.23
C ARG A 88 -4.61 10.94 -8.01
N THR A 89 -3.38 10.47 -7.88
CA THR A 89 -2.85 9.82 -6.67
C THR A 89 -1.98 10.82 -5.92
N ASP A 90 -1.86 10.69 -4.60
CA ASP A 90 -0.94 11.53 -3.82
C ASP A 90 0.51 11.27 -4.22
N LEU A 91 0.91 10.00 -4.29
CA LEU A 91 2.23 9.58 -4.76
C LEU A 91 2.18 8.30 -5.60
N ARG A 92 3.04 8.25 -6.61
CA ARG A 92 3.31 7.05 -7.40
C ARG A 92 4.80 6.86 -7.64
N TRP A 93 5.25 5.61 -7.55
CA TRP A 93 6.57 5.23 -8.05
C TRP A 93 6.45 4.76 -9.50
N ILE A 94 7.29 5.30 -10.37
CA ILE A 94 7.31 4.99 -11.80
C ILE A 94 8.73 4.67 -12.20
N TYR A 95 8.90 3.58 -12.93
CA TYR A 95 10.19 3.19 -13.50
C TYR A 95 10.27 3.60 -14.97
N TRP A 96 11.42 4.15 -15.36
CA TRP A 96 11.79 4.39 -16.74
C TRP A 96 12.94 3.46 -17.12
N ASN A 97 12.80 2.69 -18.18
CA ASN A 97 13.82 1.74 -18.65
C ASN A 97 14.64 2.25 -19.85
N GLY A 98 14.47 3.51 -20.25
CA GLY A 98 15.07 4.08 -21.46
C GLY A 98 14.12 4.17 -22.66
N SER A 99 13.02 3.42 -22.67
CA SER A 99 12.04 3.40 -23.78
C SER A 99 10.58 3.54 -23.34
N GLY A 100 10.24 3.14 -22.11
CA GLY A 100 8.88 3.13 -21.61
C GLY A 100 8.80 3.41 -20.10
N TRP A 101 7.63 3.91 -19.70
CA TRP A 101 7.28 4.15 -18.30
C TRP A 101 6.41 3.01 -17.77
N THR A 102 6.74 2.50 -16.58
CA THR A 102 5.95 1.49 -15.87
C THR A 102 5.58 1.99 -14.48
N ASN A 103 4.28 2.05 -14.17
CA ASN A 103 3.83 2.34 -12.81
C ASN A 103 4.14 1.14 -11.90
N ILE A 104 4.81 1.41 -10.79
CA ILE A 104 5.28 0.37 -9.86
C ILE A 104 4.29 0.21 -8.71
N ALA A 105 3.98 1.31 -8.04
CA ALA A 105 3.14 1.29 -6.85
C ALA A 105 2.55 2.68 -6.56
N VAL A 106 1.47 2.71 -5.78
CA VAL A 106 0.79 3.92 -5.34
C VAL A 106 0.83 4.03 -3.81
N LEU A 107 1.05 5.24 -3.30
CA LEU A 107 0.86 5.58 -1.89
C LEU A 107 -0.15 6.73 -1.79
N GLU A 108 -1.23 6.48 -1.06
CA GLU A 108 -2.25 7.45 -0.69
C GLU A 108 -2.08 7.85 0.77
N PHE A 109 -2.13 9.14 1.05
CA PHE A 109 -2.15 9.65 2.42
C PHE A 109 -3.57 9.95 2.86
N LYS A 110 -3.79 9.81 4.16
CA LYS A 110 -5.01 10.24 4.82
C LYS A 110 -4.64 11.00 6.09
N ASN A 111 -5.59 11.79 6.59
CA ASN A 111 -5.47 12.37 7.92
C ASN A 111 -5.34 11.26 8.96
N SER A 112 -4.70 11.56 10.09
CA SER A 112 -4.54 10.62 11.20
C SER A 112 -5.88 10.03 11.68
N ARG A 113 -5.82 8.78 12.17
CA ARG A 113 -6.96 8.03 12.75
C ARG A 113 -8.08 7.70 11.76
N VAL A 114 -7.82 7.85 10.47
CA VAL A 114 -8.74 7.45 9.39
C VAL A 114 -8.74 5.93 9.22
N LEU A 115 -7.59 5.29 9.36
CA LEU A 115 -7.47 3.83 9.31
C LEU A 115 -7.85 3.24 10.68
N ARG A 116 -8.84 2.34 10.67
CA ARG A 116 -9.32 1.62 11.86
C ARG A 116 -9.50 0.16 11.53
N TRP A 117 -8.84 -0.74 12.25
CA TRP A 117 -8.92 -2.18 11.97
C TRP A 117 -10.36 -2.70 11.99
N SER A 118 -11.21 -2.13 12.85
CA SER A 118 -12.65 -2.44 12.92
C SER A 118 -13.39 -2.27 11.60
N ASP A 119 -12.91 -1.40 10.71
CA ASP A 119 -13.54 -1.11 9.42
C ASP A 119 -13.14 -2.16 8.36
N PHE A 120 -12.06 -2.91 8.59
CA PHE A 120 -11.52 -3.93 7.69
C PHE A 120 -11.82 -5.35 8.16
N LYS A 121 -11.91 -5.59 9.48
CA LYS A 121 -11.96 -6.93 10.08
C LYS A 121 -13.02 -7.86 9.48
N ASP A 122 -14.22 -7.34 9.17
CA ASP A 122 -15.36 -8.16 8.71
C ASP A 122 -15.19 -8.58 7.25
N ALA A 123 -14.31 -7.91 6.51
CA ALA A 123 -13.93 -8.25 5.14
C ALA A 123 -12.81 -9.29 5.04
N VAL A 124 -12.23 -9.72 6.16
CA VAL A 124 -11.16 -10.73 6.16
C VAL A 124 -11.72 -12.09 5.80
N SER A 125 -11.06 -12.78 4.87
CA SER A 125 -11.39 -14.13 4.46
C SER A 125 -10.15 -14.92 4.04
N ASP A 126 -10.36 -16.12 3.52
CA ASP A 126 -9.36 -16.97 2.90
C ASP A 126 -9.84 -17.44 1.51
N GLN A 127 -8.97 -18.12 0.78
CA GLN A 127 -9.26 -18.56 -0.58
C GLN A 127 -10.33 -19.67 -0.64
N ASN A 128 -10.51 -20.45 0.42
CA ASN A 128 -11.52 -21.51 0.49
C ASN A 128 -12.93 -20.92 0.70
N ASN A 129 -13.02 -19.81 1.44
CA ASN A 129 -14.27 -19.11 1.74
C ASN A 129 -14.57 -17.94 0.78
N ALA A 130 -13.68 -17.69 -0.20
CA ALA A 130 -13.78 -16.55 -1.11
C ALA A 130 -15.13 -16.45 -1.84
N LYS A 131 -15.66 -17.59 -2.32
CA LYS A 131 -16.97 -17.61 -3.00
C LYS A 131 -18.11 -17.20 -2.08
N ALA A 132 -18.19 -17.77 -0.88
CA ALA A 132 -19.26 -17.45 0.07
C ALA A 132 -19.18 -15.99 0.53
N MET A 133 -17.97 -15.42 0.69
CA MET A 133 -17.82 -14.01 1.02
C MET A 133 -18.26 -13.08 -0.11
N VAL A 134 -17.92 -13.39 -1.36
CA VAL A 134 -18.39 -12.64 -2.53
C VAL A 134 -19.91 -12.72 -2.65
N ASP A 135 -20.48 -13.91 -2.53
CA ASP A 135 -21.93 -14.12 -2.65
C ASP A 135 -22.70 -13.39 -1.52
N SER A 136 -22.24 -13.50 -0.27
CA SER A 136 -22.86 -12.82 0.87
C SER A 136 -22.69 -11.29 0.83
N ALA A 137 -21.64 -10.76 0.20
CA ALA A 137 -21.47 -9.32 0.02
C ALA A 137 -22.59 -8.72 -0.84
N TYR A 138 -23.28 -9.48 -1.70
CA TYR A 138 -24.46 -8.94 -2.40
C TYR A 138 -25.62 -8.62 -1.45
N GLY A 139 -25.64 -9.22 -0.26
CA GLY A 139 -26.58 -8.88 0.82
C GLY A 139 -26.25 -7.57 1.54
N THR A 140 -24.99 -7.10 1.51
CA THR A 140 -24.52 -5.94 2.28
C THR A 140 -24.76 -4.61 1.54
N HIS A 141 -26.04 -4.33 1.25
CA HIS A 141 -26.46 -3.06 0.66
C HIS A 141 -26.06 -1.86 1.55
N PRO A 142 -25.75 -0.69 0.97
CA PRO A 142 -25.77 -0.37 -0.46
C PRO A 142 -24.41 -0.55 -1.17
N HIS A 143 -23.38 -1.00 -0.45
CA HIS A 143 -22.00 -0.97 -0.96
C HIS A 143 -21.51 -2.30 -1.51
N TYR A 144 -22.24 -3.38 -1.22
CA TYR A 144 -21.94 -4.73 -1.69
C TYR A 144 -20.52 -5.16 -1.34
N THR A 145 -20.14 -4.99 -0.08
CA THR A 145 -18.82 -5.32 0.46
C THR A 145 -18.92 -5.56 1.96
N HIS A 146 -18.00 -6.33 2.51
CA HIS A 146 -17.86 -6.52 3.95
C HIS A 146 -16.94 -5.48 4.60
N PHE A 147 -16.30 -4.59 3.82
CA PHE A 147 -15.69 -3.39 4.38
C PHE A 147 -16.79 -2.50 4.98
N THR A 148 -16.50 -1.84 6.09
CA THR A 148 -17.44 -0.93 6.75
C THR A 148 -16.85 0.47 6.91
N ASN A 149 -17.70 1.46 7.19
CA ASN A 149 -17.31 2.85 7.46
C ASN A 149 -16.30 3.40 6.42
N ASN A 150 -15.13 3.87 6.88
CA ASN A 150 -14.12 4.47 6.01
C ASN A 150 -13.50 3.46 5.03
N ALA A 151 -13.36 2.18 5.43
CA ALA A 151 -12.72 1.17 4.60
C ALA A 151 -13.47 0.91 3.29
N VAL A 152 -14.78 1.16 3.23
CA VAL A 152 -15.55 1.09 1.97
C VAL A 152 -14.97 2.07 0.94
N TRP A 153 -14.77 3.32 1.33
CA TRP A 153 -14.32 4.36 0.41
C TRP A 153 -12.84 4.24 0.10
N LEU A 154 -12.03 3.91 1.10
CA LEU A 154 -10.60 3.68 0.96
C LEU A 154 -10.31 2.50 0.01
N SER A 155 -11.05 1.39 0.14
CA SER A 155 -10.88 0.23 -0.73
C SER A 155 -11.38 0.48 -2.16
N LYS A 156 -12.48 1.23 -2.33
CA LYS A 156 -12.93 1.73 -3.66
C LYS A 156 -11.87 2.57 -4.34
N GLN A 157 -11.26 3.49 -3.60
CA GLN A 157 -10.23 4.39 -4.11
C GLN A 157 -8.97 3.60 -4.48
N ALA A 158 -8.50 2.71 -3.60
CA ALA A 158 -7.34 1.87 -3.86
C ALA A 158 -7.53 0.98 -5.10
N ARG A 159 -8.70 0.33 -5.25
CA ARG A 159 -9.03 -0.46 -6.43
C ARG A 159 -9.03 0.39 -7.70
N LYS A 160 -9.61 1.60 -7.64
CA LYS A 160 -9.60 2.55 -8.76
C LYS A 160 -8.17 2.93 -9.15
N TYR A 161 -7.28 3.18 -8.18
CA TYR A 161 -5.87 3.47 -8.48
C TYR A 161 -5.19 2.29 -9.16
N ALA A 162 -5.36 1.08 -8.63
CA ALA A 162 -4.73 -0.10 -9.19
C ALA A 162 -5.13 -0.35 -10.66
N GLN A 163 -6.41 -0.18 -10.97
CA GLN A 163 -6.91 -0.32 -12.34
C GLN A 163 -6.45 0.82 -13.26
N ASN A 164 -6.58 2.07 -12.81
CA ASN A 164 -6.27 3.22 -13.66
C ASN A 164 -4.77 3.40 -13.92
N THR A 165 -3.92 2.96 -12.99
CA THR A 165 -2.45 3.05 -13.13
C THR A 165 -1.84 1.76 -13.68
N GLY A 166 -2.53 0.63 -13.57
CA GLY A 166 -1.96 -0.69 -13.83
C GLY A 166 -1.01 -1.19 -12.73
N ALA A 167 -0.82 -0.43 -11.64
CA ALA A 167 0.01 -0.83 -10.51
C ALA A 167 -0.85 -1.52 -9.42
N PRO A 168 -0.75 -2.85 -9.25
CA PRO A 168 -1.64 -3.59 -8.35
C PRO A 168 -1.37 -3.35 -6.85
N ASP A 169 -0.21 -2.78 -6.50
CA ASP A 169 0.18 -2.52 -5.12
C ASP A 169 -0.18 -1.07 -4.74
N VAL A 170 -1.09 -0.92 -3.77
CA VAL A 170 -1.56 0.38 -3.28
C VAL A 170 -1.48 0.41 -1.76
N ALA A 171 -0.66 1.30 -1.22
CA ALA A 171 -0.56 1.57 0.20
C ALA A 171 -1.41 2.79 0.58
N ILE A 172 -2.06 2.73 1.74
CA ILE A 172 -2.76 3.83 2.38
C ILE A 172 -2.09 4.08 3.72
N PHE A 173 -1.67 5.32 3.98
CA PHE A 173 -0.95 5.70 5.19
C PHE A 173 -1.61 6.89 5.88
N ASP A 174 -1.84 6.78 7.19
CA ASP A 174 -2.47 7.83 7.99
C ASP A 174 -1.58 8.32 9.13
N TRP A 175 -0.25 8.23 8.97
CA TRP A 175 0.77 8.47 10.00
C TRP A 175 0.86 7.39 11.06
N ASP A 176 -0.27 6.99 11.64
CA ASP A 176 -0.32 6.04 12.74
C ASP A 176 -0.34 4.58 12.26
N LYS A 177 -0.84 4.34 11.04
CA LYS A 177 -1.11 3.00 10.50
C LYS A 177 -0.90 2.99 9.00
N MET A 178 -0.66 1.78 8.49
CA MET A 178 -0.57 1.51 7.06
C MET A 178 -1.45 0.32 6.71
N PHE A 179 -2.25 0.47 5.66
CA PHE A 179 -2.92 -0.64 5.02
C PHE A 179 -2.46 -0.77 3.57
N ILE A 180 -2.03 -1.96 3.19
CA ILE A 180 -1.53 -2.25 1.84
C ILE A 180 -2.50 -3.20 1.17
N PHE A 181 -3.08 -2.75 0.05
CA PHE A 181 -3.78 -3.62 -0.88
C PHE A 181 -2.80 -4.18 -1.93
N ASN A 182 -2.95 -5.46 -2.22
CA ASN A 182 -2.36 -6.13 -3.38
C ASN A 182 -3.50 -6.69 -4.23
N PHE A 183 -3.75 -6.04 -5.37
CA PHE A 183 -4.79 -6.39 -6.33
C PHE A 183 -4.29 -7.33 -7.44
N TYR A 184 -3.05 -7.82 -7.37
CA TYR A 184 -2.49 -8.66 -8.42
C TYR A 184 -3.25 -9.98 -8.53
N GLY A 185 -3.79 -10.25 -9.72
CA GLY A 185 -4.58 -11.46 -10.00
C GLY A 185 -5.98 -11.47 -9.39
N MET A 186 -6.43 -10.39 -8.74
CA MET A 186 -7.77 -10.30 -8.17
C MET A 186 -8.84 -10.47 -9.27
N ALA A 187 -9.79 -11.39 -9.05
CA ALA A 187 -10.85 -11.70 -10.00
C ALA A 187 -12.10 -12.21 -9.27
N GLU A 188 -12.95 -11.28 -8.82
CA GLU A 188 -14.14 -11.60 -7.99
C GLU A 188 -15.32 -12.15 -8.78
N HIS A 189 -15.32 -11.98 -10.11
CA HIS A 189 -16.43 -12.37 -10.99
C HIS A 189 -16.34 -13.83 -11.46
N LEU A 190 -15.25 -14.54 -11.14
CA LEU A 190 -15.04 -15.92 -11.53
C LEU A 190 -15.86 -16.87 -10.65
N GLN A 191 -16.13 -18.08 -11.17
CA GLN A 191 -16.77 -19.14 -10.37
C GLN A 191 -15.98 -19.48 -9.10
N ASN A 192 -14.65 -19.39 -9.17
CA ASN A 192 -13.74 -19.46 -8.03
C ASN A 192 -13.08 -18.08 -7.84
N PRO A 193 -13.69 -17.17 -7.06
CA PRO A 193 -13.19 -15.81 -6.91
C PRO A 193 -11.78 -15.76 -6.35
N VAL A 194 -10.93 -14.89 -6.90
CA VAL A 194 -9.63 -14.56 -6.33
C VAL A 194 -9.74 -13.22 -5.63
N LEU A 195 -9.59 -13.21 -4.30
CA LEU A 195 -9.69 -12.00 -3.50
C LEU A 195 -8.44 -11.14 -3.61
N ALA A 196 -8.58 -9.83 -3.41
CA ALA A 196 -7.43 -8.98 -3.13
C ALA A 196 -6.74 -9.45 -1.85
N LYS A 197 -5.44 -9.17 -1.73
CA LYS A 197 -4.73 -9.38 -0.47
C LYS A 197 -4.55 -8.06 0.26
N GLY A 198 -4.54 -8.11 1.58
CA GLY A 198 -4.43 -6.94 2.44
C GLY A 198 -3.40 -7.16 3.54
N ILE A 199 -2.60 -6.14 3.85
CA ILE A 199 -1.68 -6.15 5.00
C ILE A 199 -2.03 -4.96 5.87
N TRP A 200 -2.28 -5.22 7.15
CA TRP A 200 -2.45 -4.20 8.18
C TRP A 200 -1.17 -4.08 9.01
N PHE A 201 -0.68 -2.87 9.20
CA PHE A 201 0.57 -2.62 9.93
C PHE A 201 0.45 -1.39 10.83
N GLU A 202 0.91 -1.56 12.07
CA GLU A 202 1.00 -0.52 13.10
C GLU A 202 2.39 -0.58 13.74
N GLU A 203 3.18 0.47 13.59
CA GLU A 203 4.53 0.52 14.14
C GLU A 203 4.51 0.52 15.67
N GLY A 204 5.32 -0.35 16.29
CA GLY A 204 5.40 -0.47 17.74
C GLY A 204 4.35 -1.38 18.40
N ASN A 205 3.44 -1.99 17.62
CA ASN A 205 2.57 -3.05 18.13
C ASN A 205 3.41 -4.26 18.59
N SER A 206 3.04 -4.88 19.72
CA SER A 206 3.80 -5.96 20.37
C SER A 206 3.97 -7.20 19.49
N SER A 207 3.04 -7.46 18.58
CA SER A 207 3.10 -8.56 17.61
C SER A 207 4.04 -8.32 16.44
N GLN A 208 4.56 -7.10 16.28
CA GLN A 208 5.38 -6.64 15.16
C GLN A 208 6.64 -5.90 15.66
N GLN A 209 7.19 -6.33 16.80
CA GLN A 209 8.37 -5.69 17.40
C GLN A 209 9.56 -5.66 16.44
N GLY A 210 10.23 -4.51 16.38
CA GLY A 210 11.38 -4.27 15.49
C GLY A 210 11.01 -3.92 14.06
N HIS A 211 9.74 -4.01 13.68
CA HIS A 211 9.26 -3.65 12.35
C HIS A 211 8.94 -2.15 12.29
N THR A 212 9.31 -1.51 11.20
CA THR A 212 9.08 -0.08 10.98
C THR A 212 8.25 0.20 9.75
N PHE A 213 7.58 1.36 9.71
CA PHE A 213 6.88 1.80 8.49
C PHE A 213 7.82 1.86 7.29
N ARG A 214 9.08 2.27 7.52
CA ARG A 214 10.10 2.37 6.49
C ARG A 214 10.47 1.00 5.92
N MET A 215 10.65 -0.02 6.74
CA MET A 215 10.92 -1.39 6.29
C MET A 215 9.72 -2.01 5.55
N ILE A 216 8.51 -1.77 6.05
CA ILE A 216 7.28 -2.26 5.41
C ILE A 216 7.11 -1.62 4.03
N LEU A 217 7.25 -0.30 3.93
CA LEU A 217 7.09 0.42 2.67
C LEU A 217 8.26 0.12 1.70
N PHE A 218 9.47 -0.10 2.20
CA PHE A 218 10.57 -0.59 1.39
C PHE A 218 10.28 -1.99 0.82
N GLY A 219 9.85 -2.94 1.66
CA GLY A 219 9.46 -4.29 1.21
C GLY A 219 8.30 -4.29 0.22
N PHE A 220 7.34 -3.39 0.41
CA PHE A 220 6.25 -3.13 -0.55
C PHE A 220 6.79 -2.74 -1.93
N LEU A 221 7.76 -1.83 -2.00
CA LEU A 221 8.37 -1.43 -3.27
C LEU A 221 9.22 -2.53 -3.88
N VAL A 222 10.00 -3.26 -3.07
CA VAL A 222 10.80 -4.39 -3.56
C VAL A 222 9.88 -5.43 -4.20
N ARG A 223 8.79 -5.82 -3.53
CA ARG A 223 7.80 -6.76 -4.06
C ARG A 223 7.19 -6.27 -5.37
N ALA A 224 6.84 -4.98 -5.46
CA ALA A 224 6.28 -4.38 -6.66
C ALA A 224 7.29 -4.37 -7.83
N LEU A 225 8.56 -4.06 -7.57
CA LEU A 225 9.62 -4.11 -8.58
C LEU A 225 9.90 -5.54 -9.06
N GLN A 226 9.91 -6.52 -8.16
CA GLN A 226 10.06 -7.95 -8.51
C GLN A 226 8.91 -8.42 -9.40
N ARG A 227 7.68 -8.03 -9.08
CA ARG A 227 6.49 -8.36 -9.87
C ARG A 227 6.57 -7.82 -11.30
N GLN A 228 7.19 -6.66 -11.48
CA GLN A 228 7.41 -6.07 -12.80
C GLN A 228 8.68 -6.59 -13.50
N GLY A 229 9.41 -7.54 -12.89
CA GLY A 229 10.66 -8.09 -13.42
C GLY A 229 11.81 -7.08 -13.51
N ILE A 230 11.73 -5.96 -12.79
CA ILE A 230 12.76 -4.91 -12.81
C ILE A 230 13.96 -5.31 -11.95
N ILE A 231 13.67 -6.01 -10.85
CA ILE A 231 14.66 -6.63 -9.98
C ILE A 231 14.30 -8.11 -9.81
N THR A 232 15.28 -8.93 -9.45
CA THR A 232 15.06 -10.35 -9.13
C THR A 232 14.67 -10.57 -7.67
#